data_AF-W1NVL7-F1
#
_entry.id   AF-W1NVL7-F1
#
_cell.length_a   1.000
_cell.length_b   1.000
_cell.length_c   1.000
_cell.angle_alpha   90.00
_cell.angle_beta   90.00
_cell.angle_gamma   90.00
#
_symmetry.space_group_name_H-M   'P 1'
#
loop_
_entity.id
_entity.type
_entity.pdbx_description
1 polymer ?
#
loop_
_entity_poly.entity_id
_entity_poly.type
_entity_poly.pdbx_seq_one_letter_code
_entity_poly.pdbx_strand_id
1 'polypeptide(L)' 'MNVKFRKRTVRTRKIGSFDARDIFEQYGSEEWGEYVIGEAHLSQRFKYERSGYYHRCASIPFP' A
#
# COMPACT_ATOMS: atom_id res chain seq x y z
N MET A 1 -7.19 12.39 1.19
CA MET A 1 -5.96 12.02 0.44
C MET A 1 -6.14 12.46 -1.01
N ASN A 2 -5.79 13.71 -1.33
CA ASN A 2 -5.79 14.14 -2.73
C ASN A 2 -4.40 13.90 -3.30
N VAL A 3 -4.16 12.74 -3.90
CA VAL A 3 -2.99 12.56 -4.76
C VAL A 3 -3.24 13.42 -6.01
N LYS A 4 -2.92 14.71 -5.92
CA LYS A 4 -2.83 15.55 -7.11
C LYS A 4 -1.56 15.12 -7.83
N PHE A 5 -1.71 14.26 -8.84
CA PHE A 5 -0.69 14.04 -9.84
C PHE A 5 -0.37 15.38 -10.50
N ARG A 6 0.65 16.07 -9.99
CA ARG A 6 1.09 17.36 -10.52
C ARG A 6 1.82 17.05 -11.83
N LYS A 7 1.14 17.20 -12.96
CA LYS A 7 1.75 17.14 -14.30
C LYS A 7 2.89 18.16 -14.36
N ARG A 8 4.12 17.72 -14.10
CA ARG A 8 5.31 18.50 -14.43
C ARG A 8 5.43 18.49 -15.94
N THR A 9 5.33 19.68 -16.54
CA THR A 9 5.53 19.95 -17.97
C THR A 9 7.01 19.77 -18.32
N VAL A 10 7.53 18.56 -18.20
CA VAL A 10 8.84 18.16 -18.69
C VAL A 10 8.60 16.83 -19.37
N ARG A 11 8.36 16.88 -20.69
CA ARG A 11 8.23 15.73 -21.60
C ARG A 11 7.86 14.46 -20.85
N THR A 12 6.57 14.31 -20.52
CA THR A 12 6.02 13.00 -20.19
C THR A 12 6.31 12.12 -21.40
N ARG A 13 7.47 11.43 -21.42
CA ARG A 13 7.50 10.06 -21.93
C ARG A 13 6.22 9.47 -21.38
N LYS A 14 5.37 8.95 -22.26
CA LYS A 14 4.23 8.14 -21.83
C LYS A 14 4.84 7.05 -20.94
N ILE A 15 4.93 7.32 -19.64
CA ILE A 15 5.18 6.29 -18.65
C ILE A 15 3.88 5.52 -18.78
N GLY A 16 3.95 4.40 -19.49
CA GLY A 16 2.81 3.51 -19.65
C GLY A 16 2.20 3.29 -18.27
N SER A 17 0.88 3.14 -18.22
CA SER A 17 0.28 2.57 -17.01
C SER A 17 1.06 1.31 -16.63
N PHE A 18 1.34 1.15 -15.34
CA PHE A 18 1.94 -0.09 -14.85
C PHE A 18 0.99 -1.23 -15.18
N ASP A 19 1.45 -2.15 -16.01
CA ASP A 19 0.73 -3.37 -16.37
C ASP A 19 1.23 -4.50 -15.48
N ALA A 20 0.36 -4.99 -14.60
CA ALA A 20 0.69 -6.02 -13.64
C ALA A 20 0.27 -7.42 -14.09
N ARG A 21 -0.31 -7.58 -15.30
CA ARG A 21 -0.93 -8.84 -15.74
C ARG A 21 0.05 -10.01 -15.68
N ASP A 22 1.26 -9.86 -16.21
CA ASP A 22 2.29 -10.90 -16.18
C ASP A 22 2.67 -11.32 -14.75
N ILE A 23 2.64 -10.39 -13.79
CA ILE A 23 2.90 -10.68 -12.37
C ILE A 23 1.76 -11.50 -11.78
N PHE A 24 0.50 -11.16 -12.09
CA PHE A 24 -0.65 -11.94 -11.67
C PHE A 24 -0.69 -13.31 -12.35
N GLU A 25 -0.27 -13.43 -13.60
CA GLU A 25 -0.15 -14.74 -14.28
C GLU A 25 0.88 -15.64 -13.59
N GLN A 26 2.01 -15.07 -13.15
CA GLN A 26 3.06 -15.84 -12.51
C GLN A 26 2.75 -16.20 -11.05
N TYR A 27 2.17 -15.27 -10.27
CA TYR A 27 2.06 -15.40 -8.82
C TYR A 27 0.64 -15.31 -8.26
N GLY A 28 -0.37 -15.14 -9.12
CA GLY A 28 -1.76 -14.94 -8.69
C GLY A 28 -2.41 -16.15 -8.04
N SER A 29 -1.87 -17.35 -8.27
CA SER A 29 -2.28 -18.60 -7.62
C SER A 29 -1.34 -19.03 -6.50
N GLU A 30 -0.35 -18.20 -6.13
CA GLU A 30 0.57 -18.53 -5.04
C GLU A 30 -0.14 -18.38 -3.70
N GLU A 31 -0.01 -19.39 -2.84
CA GLU A 31 -0.49 -19.31 -1.46
C GLU A 31 0.55 -18.57 -0.60
N TRP A 32 0.25 -17.32 -0.25
CA TRP A 32 1.14 -16.45 0.52
C TRP A 32 1.13 -16.71 2.04
N GLY A 33 0.39 -17.75 2.46
CA GLY A 33 0.18 -18.12 3.84
C GLY A 33 -1.06 -17.50 4.47
N GLU A 34 -1.30 -17.89 5.72
CA GLU A 34 -2.46 -17.47 6.50
C GLU A 34 -2.05 -16.48 7.58
N TYR A 35 -2.89 -15.47 7.84
CA TYR A 35 -2.68 -14.51 8.92
C TYR A 35 -3.99 -14.25 9.66
N VAL A 36 -3.99 -14.52 10.96
CA VAL A 36 -5.15 -14.24 11.83
C VAL A 36 -5.19 -12.74 12.11
N ILE A 37 -6.28 -12.10 11.69
CA ILE A 37 -6.49 -10.67 11.93
C ILE A 37 -6.93 -10.49 13.39
N GLY A 38 -6.02 -10.01 14.24
CA GLY A 38 -6.26 -9.84 15.69
C GLY A 38 -6.59 -8.42 16.16
N GLU A 39 -6.29 -7.39 15.35
CA GLU A 39 -6.55 -6.00 15.76
C GLU A 39 -6.64 -5.04 14.56
N ALA A 40 -7.31 -3.91 14.76
CA ALA A 40 -7.27 -2.75 13.87
C ALA A 40 -6.44 -1.62 14.49
N HIS A 41 -5.57 -0.99 13.69
CA HIS A 41 -4.80 0.19 14.11
C HIS A 41 -5.42 1.47 13.55
N LEU A 42 -5.74 2.42 14.43
CA LEU A 42 -5.96 3.80 14.01
C LEU A 42 -4.60 4.43 13.71
N SER A 43 -4.31 4.67 12.43
CA SER A 43 -2.99 5.12 11.98
C SER A 43 -3.00 6.56 11.47
N GLN A 44 -1.93 7.31 11.74
CA GLN A 44 -1.75 8.65 11.19
C GLN A 44 -1.09 8.58 9.81
N ARG A 45 -1.79 9.12 8.81
CA ARG A 45 -1.25 9.19 7.45
C ARG A 45 0.00 10.07 7.39
N PHE A 46 1.03 9.60 6.67
CA PHE A 46 2.33 10.26 6.48
C PHE A 46 3.21 10.41 7.73
N LYS A 47 2.86 9.73 8.81
CA LYS A 47 3.73 9.59 9.97
C LYS A 47 4.07 8.12 10.11
N TYR A 48 5.35 7.83 10.29
CA TYR A 48 5.87 6.48 10.32
C TYR A 48 6.67 6.26 11.60
N GLU A 49 6.60 5.04 12.11
CA GLU A 49 7.49 4.57 13.17
C GLU A 49 8.88 4.24 12.63
N ARG A 50 9.83 4.01 13.53
CA ARG A 50 11.18 3.55 13.17
C ARG A 50 11.19 2.23 12.39
N SER A 51 10.16 1.40 12.54
CA SER A 51 9.99 0.15 11.77
C SER A 51 9.61 0.37 10.30
N GLY A 52 9.27 1.61 9.90
CA GLY A 52 8.72 1.91 8.58
C GLY A 52 7.21 1.68 8.48
N TYR A 53 6.57 1.15 9.52
CA TYR A 53 5.11 1.04 9.58
C TYR A 53 4.47 2.41 9.87
N TYR A 54 3.18 2.56 9.54
CA TYR A 54 2.44 3.77 9.91
C TYR A 54 2.43 3.96 11.43
N HIS A 55 2.47 5.22 11.87
CA HIS A 55 2.35 5.57 13.28
C HIS A 55 0.97 5.18 13.82
N ARG A 56 0.98 4.32 14.84
CA ARG A 56 -0.22 3.83 15.53
C ARG A 56 -0.65 4.83 16.60
N CYS A 57 -1.83 5.43 16.42
CA CYS A 57 -2.47 6.30 17.41
C CYS A 57 -3.23 5.49 18.47
N ALA A 58 -3.89 4.41 18.05
CA ALA A 58 -4.61 3.49 18.93
C ALA A 58 -4.68 2.09 18.30
N SER A 59 -4.92 1.07 19.14
CA SER A 59 -5.24 -0.28 18.70
C SER A 59 -6.61 -0.71 19.22
N ILE A 60 -7.35 -1.44 18.39
CA ILE A 60 -8.66 -2.00 18.72
C ILE A 60 -8.55 -3.52 18.53
N PRO A 61 -8.50 -4.31 19.62
CA PRO A 61 -8.44 -5.77 19.50
C PRO A 61 -9.76 -6.32 18.97
N PHE A 62 -9.68 -7.39 18.17
CA PHE A 62 -10.85 -8.15 17.73
C PHE A 62 -11.21 -9.27 18.72
N PRO A 63 -12.48 -9.70 18.77
CA PRO A 63 -12.94 -10.77 19.66
C PRO A 63 -12.26 -12.12 19.40
#